data_AF-A0A844FA31-F1
#
_entry.id   AF-A0A844FA31-F1
#
_cell.length_a   1.000
_cell.length_b   1.000
_cell.length_c   1.000
_cell.angle_alpha   90.00
_cell.angle_beta   90.00
_cell.angle_gamma   90.00
#
_symmetry.space_group_name_H-M   'P 1'
#
loop_
_entity.id
_entity.type
_entity.pdbx_description
1 polymer ?
#
loop_
_entity_poly.entity_id
_entity_poly.type
_entity_poly.pdbx_seq_one_letter_code
_entity_poly.pdbx_strand_id
1 'polypeptide(L)'
;MFEYLYEWMKNIAFYMVLITAVIHILPNSDYKKYIRFFTGMVLVVMLATPLLKIFGMEHPLGSLYDSKEYQEQMKKIEEESKYLGETLPEGYPDDAGQEPEDEETGIEVEEIEIGR
;
A
#
# COMPACT_ATOMS: atom_id res chain seq x y z
N MET A 1 -21.99 -6.03 -21.15
CA MET A 1 -20.76 -5.42 -21.72
C MET A 1 -20.92 -3.91 -21.90
N PHE A 2 -21.77 -3.45 -22.83
CA PHE A 2 -21.98 -2.01 -23.06
C PHE A 2 -22.60 -1.27 -21.87
N GLU A 3 -23.52 -1.91 -21.15
CA GLU A 3 -24.14 -1.35 -19.95
C GLU A 3 -23.12 -1.07 -18.83
N TYR A 4 -22.13 -1.96 -18.67
CA TYR A 4 -21.02 -1.75 -17.73
C TYR A 4 -20.12 -0.57 -18.15
N LEU A 5 -19.80 -0.44 -19.44
CA LEU A 5 -19.06 0.73 -19.93
C LEU A 5 -19.87 2.02 -19.74
N TYR A 6 -21.18 1.96 -19.96
CA TYR A 6 -22.06 3.10 -19.80
C TYR A 6 -22.13 3.56 -18.35
N GLU A 7 -22.32 2.62 -17.42
CA GLU A 7 -22.31 2.90 -15.99
C GLU A 7 -20.94 3.41 -15.51
N TRP A 8 -19.84 2.83 -16.02
CA TRP A 8 -18.50 3.31 -15.71
C TRP A 8 -18.25 4.74 -16.22
N MET A 9 -18.61 5.05 -17.48
CA MET A 9 -18.51 6.40 -18.01
C MET A 9 -19.39 7.37 -17.22
N LYS A 10 -20.59 6.96 -16.80
CA LYS A 10 -21.47 7.75 -15.94
C LYS A 10 -20.82 8.05 -14.59
N ASN A 11 -20.15 7.07 -13.98
CA ASN A 11 -19.42 7.26 -12.72
C ASN A 11 -18.24 8.23 -12.88
N ILE A 12 -17.52 8.18 -14.00
CA ILE A 12 -16.46 9.16 -14.29
C ILE A 12 -17.04 10.56 -14.49
N ALA A 13 -18.13 10.68 -15.24
CA ALA A 13 -18.79 11.97 -15.48
C ALA A 13 -19.25 12.58 -14.14
N PHE A 14 -19.85 11.78 -13.27
CA PHE A 14 -20.26 12.22 -11.93
C PHE A 14 -19.06 12.65 -11.08
N TYR A 15 -17.98 11.87 -11.10
CA TYR A 15 -16.72 12.20 -10.42
C TYR A 15 -16.13 13.53 -10.91
N MET A 16 -16.10 13.77 -12.22
CA MET A 16 -15.60 15.02 -12.83
C MET A 16 -16.40 16.24 -12.37
N VAL A 17 -17.73 16.13 -12.32
CA VAL A 17 -18.61 17.20 -11.82
C VAL A 17 -18.34 17.47 -10.34
N LEU A 18 -18.21 16.42 -9.52
CA LEU A 18 -17.91 16.56 -8.09
C LEU A 18 -16.56 17.23 -7.84
N ILE A 19 -15.49 16.80 -8.48
CA ILE A 19 -14.17 17.41 -8.33
C ILE A 19 -14.21 18.88 -8.74
N THR A 20 -14.90 19.20 -9.83
CA THR A 20 -15.00 20.58 -10.32
C THR A 20 -15.68 21.48 -9.28
N ALA A 21 -16.74 20.98 -8.64
CA ALA A 21 -17.41 21.67 -7.54
C ALA A 21 -16.48 21.83 -6.32
N VAL A 22 -15.75 20.77 -5.93
CA VAL A 22 -14.77 20.80 -4.83
C VAL A 22 -13.68 21.85 -5.11
N ILE A 23 -13.09 21.86 -6.31
CA ILE A 23 -12.04 22.83 -6.68
C ILE A 23 -12.56 24.27 -6.65
N HIS A 24 -13.82 24.51 -7.02
CA HIS A 24 -14.42 25.85 -6.97
C HIS A 24 -14.72 26.32 -5.55
N ILE A 25 -15.11 25.40 -4.66
CA ILE A 25 -15.35 25.71 -3.24
C ILE A 25 -14.07 26.09 -2.51
N LEU A 26 -12.91 25.54 -2.88
CA LEU A 26 -11.66 25.92 -2.25
C LEU A 26 -11.22 27.33 -2.67
N PRO A 27 -10.98 28.26 -1.73
CA PRO A 27 -10.51 29.61 -2.06
C PRO A 27 -8.97 29.72 -2.15
N ASN A 28 -8.21 28.78 -1.60
CA ASN A 28 -6.74 28.85 -1.56
C ASN A 28 -6.09 28.31 -2.85
N SER A 29 -5.35 29.16 -3.57
CA SER A 29 -4.66 28.84 -4.82
C SER A 29 -3.63 27.70 -4.70
N ASP A 30 -2.94 27.63 -3.56
CA ASP A 30 -1.79 26.76 -3.40
C ASP A 30 -2.23 25.30 -3.18
N TYR A 31 -3.27 25.10 -2.38
CA TYR A 31 -3.87 23.78 -2.15
C TYR A 31 -4.60 23.21 -3.38
N LYS A 32 -5.11 24.07 -4.27
CA LYS A 32 -5.74 23.62 -5.53
C LYS A 32 -4.80 22.80 -6.39
N LYS A 33 -3.50 23.11 -6.41
CA LYS A 33 -2.51 22.37 -7.21
C LYS A 33 -2.42 20.91 -6.75
N TYR A 34 -2.32 20.69 -5.44
CA TYR A 34 -2.21 19.36 -4.84
C TYR A 34 -3.49 18.55 -5.02
N ILE A 35 -4.66 19.17 -4.81
CA ILE A 35 -5.95 18.51 -5.01
C ILE A 35 -6.18 18.16 -6.47
N ARG A 36 -5.84 19.06 -7.40
CA ARG A 36 -5.92 18.79 -8.84
C ARG A 36 -5.00 17.63 -9.25
N PHE A 37 -3.81 17.55 -8.67
CA PHE A 37 -2.89 16.44 -8.92
C PHE A 37 -3.45 15.12 -8.37
N PHE A 38 -3.92 15.12 -7.12
CA PHE A 38 -4.50 13.94 -6.48
C PHE A 38 -5.74 13.42 -7.23
N THR A 39 -6.68 14.32 -7.54
CA THR A 39 -7.90 13.97 -8.29
C THR A 39 -7.60 13.45 -9.70
N GLY A 40 -6.51 13.92 -10.33
CA GLY A 40 -5.99 13.37 -11.57
C GLY A 40 -5.43 11.96 -11.41
N MET A 41 -4.68 11.67 -10.35
CA MET A 41 -4.21 10.31 -10.06
C MET A 41 -5.38 9.36 -9.81
N VAL A 42 -6.37 9.79 -9.02
CA VAL A 42 -7.59 9.01 -8.78
C VAL A 42 -8.35 8.77 -10.09
N LEU A 43 -8.42 9.76 -10.99
CA LEU A 43 -9.01 9.59 -12.32
C LEU A 43 -8.28 8.50 -13.13
N VAL A 44 -6.94 8.53 -13.15
CA VAL A 44 -6.13 7.52 -13.86
C VAL A 44 -6.39 6.11 -13.31
N VAL A 45 -6.46 5.96 -11.98
CA VAL A 45 -6.81 4.67 -11.35
C VAL A 45 -8.23 4.23 -11.73
N MET A 46 -9.19 5.16 -11.72
CA MET A 46 -10.57 4.88 -12.11
C MET A 46 -10.71 4.49 -13.60
N LEU A 47 -9.81 5.02 -14.45
CA LEU A 47 -9.69 4.63 -15.86
C LEU A 47 -8.98 3.29 -16.04
N ALA A 48 -8.07 2.92 -15.15
CA ALA A 48 -7.30 1.68 -15.26
C ALA A 48 -8.23 0.45 -15.27
N THR A 49 -9.26 0.40 -14.43
CA THR A 49 -10.14 -0.78 -14.29
C THR A 49 -10.73 -1.31 -15.60
N PRO A 50 -11.43 -0.51 -16.42
CA PRO A 50 -11.92 -1.01 -17.70
C PRO A 50 -10.87 -1.04 -18.79
N LEU A 51 -9.78 -0.26 -18.70
CA LEU A 51 -8.64 -0.46 -19.59
C LEU A 51 -8.10 -1.89 -19.39
N LEU A 52 -7.88 -2.32 -18.15
CA LEU A 52 -7.47 -3.68 -17.81
C LEU A 52 -8.45 -4.74 -18.34
N LYS A 53 -9.77 -4.49 -18.25
CA LYS A 53 -10.79 -5.37 -18.87
C LYS A 53 -10.71 -5.43 -20.39
N ILE A 54 -10.54 -4.29 -21.07
CA ILE A 54 -10.39 -4.22 -22.53
C ILE A 54 -9.12 -4.97 -22.97
N PHE A 55 -8.06 -4.88 -22.16
CA PHE A 55 -6.81 -5.61 -22.38
C PHE A 55 -6.88 -7.09 -21.97
N GLY A 56 -8.04 -7.60 -21.51
CA GLY A 56 -8.20 -9.02 -21.15
C GLY A 56 -7.44 -9.44 -19.89
N MET A 57 -6.95 -8.49 -19.09
CA MET A 57 -6.25 -8.74 -17.82
C MET A 57 -7.20 -8.91 -16.63
N GLU A 58 -8.47 -9.24 -16.89
CA GLU A 58 -9.50 -9.42 -15.86
C GLU A 58 -9.36 -10.73 -15.09
N HIS A 59 -8.72 -11.74 -15.68
CA HIS A 59 -8.67 -13.09 -15.12
C HIS A 59 -7.36 -13.56 -14.45
N PRO A 60 -6.14 -13.06 -14.75
CA PRO A 60 -4.93 -13.70 -14.27
C PRO A 60 -4.81 -13.63 -12.75
N LEU A 61 -5.20 -12.55 -12.07
CA LEU A 61 -5.00 -12.51 -10.63
C LEU A 61 -5.89 -13.50 -9.87
N GLY A 62 -7.18 -13.61 -10.19
CA GLY A 62 -8.09 -14.54 -9.51
C GLY A 62 -7.84 -16.01 -9.86
N SER A 63 -7.49 -16.32 -11.11
CA SER A 63 -7.24 -17.71 -11.53
C SER A 63 -5.86 -18.22 -11.12
N LEU A 64 -4.88 -17.34 -10.91
CA LEU A 64 -3.59 -17.72 -10.33
C LEU A 64 -3.76 -18.22 -8.88
N TYR A 65 -4.65 -17.62 -8.09
CA TYR A 65 -4.95 -18.09 -6.72
C TYR A 65 -5.65 -19.46 -6.66
N ASP A 66 -6.53 -19.76 -7.62
CA ASP A 66 -7.26 -21.05 -7.69
C ASP A 66 -6.49 -22.13 -8.47
N SER A 67 -5.30 -21.80 -8.98
CA SER A 67 -4.47 -22.78 -9.64
C SER A 67 -3.96 -23.81 -8.63
N LYS A 68 -4.06 -25.10 -8.99
CA LYS A 68 -3.50 -26.20 -8.18
C LYS A 68 -2.01 -25.98 -7.88
N GLU A 69 -1.29 -25.39 -8.82
CA GLU A 69 0.13 -25.05 -8.67
C GLU A 69 0.37 -24.02 -7.56
N TYR A 70 -0.51 -23.03 -7.38
CA TYR A 70 -0.39 -22.06 -6.28
C TYR A 70 -0.68 -22.69 -4.92
N GLN A 71 -1.72 -23.54 -4.84
CA GLN A 71 -2.04 -24.32 -3.63
C GLN A 71 -0.89 -25.24 -3.20
N GLU A 72 -0.26 -25.92 -4.16
CA GLU A 72 0.89 -26.78 -3.89
C GLU A 72 2.12 -25.99 -3.43
N GLN A 73 2.39 -24.83 -4.05
CA GLN A 73 3.46 -23.94 -3.61
C GLN A 73 3.22 -23.44 -2.18
N MET A 74 1.97 -23.10 -1.85
CA MET A 74 1.64 -22.61 -0.51
C MET A 74 1.78 -23.70 0.56
N LYS A 75 1.43 -24.94 0.24
CA LYS A 75 1.71 -26.09 1.11
C LYS A 75 3.20 -26.33 1.35
N LYS A 76 4.03 -26.20 0.31
CA LYS A 76 5.49 -26.33 0.47
C LYS A 76 6.07 -25.24 1.37
N ILE A 77 5.60 -24.00 1.20
CA ILE A 77 6.02 -22.88 2.06
C ILE A 77 5.59 -23.12 3.51
N GLU A 78 4.37 -23.64 3.73
CA GLU A 78 3.87 -24.01 5.07
C GLU A 78 4.70 -25.15 5.70
N GLU A 79 5.03 -26.19 4.94
CA GLU A 79 5.88 -27.29 5.41
C GLU A 79 7.32 -26.84 5.71
N GLU A 80 7.91 -26.02 4.85
CA GLU A 80 9.26 -25.48 5.06
C GLU A 80 9.31 -24.52 6.26
N SER A 81 8.32 -23.64 6.43
CA SER A 81 8.21 -22.76 7.60
C SER A 81 8.03 -23.53 8.90
N LYS A 82 7.23 -24.61 8.88
CA LYS A 82 7.09 -25.51 10.03
C LYS A 82 8.41 -26.22 10.36
N TYR A 83 9.12 -26.70 9.35
CA TYR A 83 10.44 -27.33 9.53
C TYR A 83 11.45 -26.35 10.13
N LEU A 84 11.47 -25.11 9.66
CA LEU A 84 12.31 -24.03 10.19
C LEU A 84 11.91 -23.67 11.62
N GLY A 85 10.61 -23.64 11.93
CA GLY A 85 10.10 -23.42 13.29
C GLY A 85 10.40 -24.55 14.27
N GLU A 86 10.35 -25.81 13.82
CA GLU A 86 10.67 -27.00 14.64
C GLU A 86 12.19 -27.21 14.82
N THR A 87 13.02 -26.74 13.89
CA THR A 87 14.50 -26.81 14.02
C THR A 87 15.10 -25.63 14.78
N LEU A 88 14.31 -24.58 15.05
CA LEU A 88 14.70 -23.55 16.01
C LEU A 88 14.59 -24.13 17.43
N PRO A 89 15.63 -24.00 18.27
CA PRO A 89 15.53 -24.37 19.68
C PRO A 89 14.37 -23.58 20.32
N GLU A 90 13.59 -24.20 21.23
CA GLU A 90 12.48 -23.60 22.01
C GLU A 90 12.94 -22.43 22.93
N GLY A 91 13.59 -21.42 22.38
CA GLY A 91 14.23 -20.36 23.16
C GLY A 91 14.47 -19.07 22.40
N TYR A 92 13.94 -18.91 21.19
CA TYR A 92 13.89 -17.59 20.57
C TYR A 92 12.60 -16.88 21.03
N PRO A 93 12.71 -15.77 21.78
CA PRO A 93 11.55 -14.96 22.10
C PRO A 93 10.91 -14.45 20.81
N ASP A 94 9.60 -14.51 20.77
CA ASP A 94 8.74 -13.96 19.71
C ASP A 94 8.71 -12.42 19.80
N ASP A 95 9.90 -11.81 19.85
CA ASP A 95 10.09 -10.37 19.99
C ASP A 95 10.65 -9.79 18.68
N ALA A 96 9.85 -9.92 17.63
CA ALA A 96 9.96 -9.10 16.43
C ALA A 96 8.82 -8.06 16.42
N GLY A 97 8.50 -7.50 17.59
CA GLY A 97 7.38 -6.60 17.79
C GLY A 97 7.65 -5.35 18.64
N GLN A 98 8.86 -5.16 19.18
CA GLN A 98 9.18 -3.93 19.92
C GLN A 98 9.98 -2.96 19.05
N GLU A 99 9.30 -1.88 18.66
CA GLU A 99 9.92 -0.64 18.21
C GLU A 99 11.02 -0.25 19.21
N PRO A 100 12.25 0.10 18.78
CA PRO A 100 13.24 0.59 19.71
C PRO A 100 12.76 1.93 20.28
N GLU A 101 12.39 1.94 21.56
CA GLU A 101 12.26 3.17 22.32
C GLU A 101 13.63 3.86 22.39
N ASP A 102 13.67 5.12 21.95
CA ASP A 102 14.84 5.98 21.97
C ASP A 102 15.31 6.19 23.43
N GLU A 103 16.29 5.40 23.88
CA GLU A 103 17.05 5.72 25.09
C GLU A 103 18.10 6.80 24.77
N GLU A 104 17.76 8.04 25.12
CA GLU A 104 18.71 9.15 25.30
C GLU A 104 19.81 8.74 26.30
N THR A 105 20.91 8.18 25.80
CA THR A 105 22.12 8.01 26.60
C THR A 105 22.90 9.32 26.56
N GLY A 106 22.63 10.17 27.56
CA GLY A 106 23.42 11.35 27.88
C GLY A 106 24.87 10.97 28.18
N ILE A 107 25.81 11.58 27.46
CA ILE A 107 27.24 11.52 27.76
C ILE A 107 27.57 12.78 28.57
N GLU A 108 27.68 12.65 29.89
CA GLU A 108 28.28 13.68 30.74
C GLU A 108 29.81 13.59 30.64
N VAL A 109 30.42 14.62 30.09
CA VAL A 109 31.87 14.81 30.04
C VAL A 109 32.31 15.54 31.31
N GLU A 110 32.98 14.84 32.23
CA GLU A 110 33.69 15.48 33.34
C GLU A 110 34.92 16.26 32.79
N GLU A 111 35.02 17.52 33.18
CA GLU A 111 36.15 18.39 32.83
C GLU A 111 37.46 17.87 33.44
N ILE A 112 38.49 17.72 32.61
CA ILE A 112 39.84 17.40 33.07
C ILE A 112 40.53 18.70 33.50
N GLU A 113 40.68 18.91 34.80
CA GLU A 113 41.58 19.94 35.35
C GLU A 113 43.04 19.56 35.05
N ILE A 114 43.70 20.33 34.18
CA ILE A 114 45.15 20.27 34.03
C ILE A 114 45.76 21.32 34.96
N GLY A 115 46.40 20.83 36.02
CA GLY A 115 47.10 21.63 37.02
C GLY A 115 48.22 22.52 36.46
N ARG A 116 48.41 23.62 37.19
CA ARG A 116 49.23 24.82 36.96
C ARG A 116 50.66 24.63 36.47
#